data_AF-A0A971FL67-F1
#
_entry.id   AF-A0A971FL67-F1
#
_cell.length_a   1.000
_cell.length_b   1.000
_cell.length_c   1.000
_cell.angle_alpha   90.00
_cell.angle_beta   90.00
_cell.angle_gamma   90.00
#
_symmetry.space_group_name_H-M   'P 1'
#
loop_
_entity.id
_entity.type
_entity.pdbx_description
1 polymer ?
#
loop_
_entity_poly.entity_id
_entity_poly.type
_entity_poly.pdbx_seq_one_letter_code
_entity_poly.pdbx_strand_id
1 'polypeptide(L)'
;MIDWKKHLYKTGPEAWGEDSPPDDPGKHRKGIEPWLSAVFQSEHLSLLLGNGFTSGIAAKAGAASASMMRYDFKTELFEKMNEHAKKSAVRAGRGEEANFEDQIRVANQLLAGLKIIGDSREDAWKKEIEEALLAFLRSILETERNLLNKLQENSQESETSGNILVSFLLSFASRAASRDRLNLFTTNYDRLIEYACDHAGVRVIDRFVGALVPVFRSSRVN
;
A
#
# COMPACT_ATOMS: atom_id res chain seq x y z
N MET A 1 5.70 23.82 4.63
CA MET A 1 5.88 22.41 5.04
C MET A 1 4.79 22.13 6.06
N ILE A 2 3.94 21.13 5.85
CA ILE A 2 2.91 20.78 6.85
C ILE A 2 3.66 20.19 8.05
N ASP A 3 3.42 20.73 9.25
CA ASP A 3 3.92 20.13 10.49
C ASP A 3 3.13 18.84 10.74
N TRP A 4 3.73 17.70 10.39
CA TRP A 4 3.11 16.38 10.51
C TRP A 4 3.16 15.91 11.96
N LYS A 5 2.16 16.34 12.74
CA LYS A 5 1.89 15.79 14.08
C LYS A 5 1.53 14.32 14.02
N LYS A 6 1.83 13.56 15.08
CA LYS A 6 1.52 12.11 15.12
C LYS A 6 0.02 11.80 14.98
N HIS A 7 -0.83 12.63 15.57
CA HIS A 7 -2.28 12.52 15.48
C HIS A 7 -2.81 13.78 14.82
N LEU A 8 -3.36 13.69 13.61
CA LEU A 8 -3.92 14.85 12.92
C LEU A 8 -5.07 14.46 11.99
N TYR A 9 -5.95 15.43 11.73
CA TYR A 9 -6.92 15.35 10.64
C TYR A 9 -7.15 16.72 10.02
N LYS A 10 -7.67 16.72 8.80
CA LYS A 10 -8.17 17.92 8.12
C LYS A 10 -9.47 17.60 7.39
N THR A 11 -10.55 18.28 7.77
CA THR A 11 -11.91 18.09 7.25
C THR A 11 -12.41 19.42 6.72
N GLY A 12 -12.11 19.71 5.45
CA GLY A 12 -12.41 21.01 4.84
C GLY A 12 -11.62 22.16 5.50
N PRO A 13 -12.29 23.16 6.11
CA PRO A 13 -11.61 24.26 6.80
C PRO A 13 -11.09 23.88 8.19
N GLU A 14 -11.61 22.82 8.80
CA GLU A 14 -11.16 22.38 10.12
C GLU A 14 -9.88 21.54 10.02
N ALA A 15 -8.93 21.80 10.91
CA ALA A 15 -7.73 21.00 11.07
C ALA A 15 -7.38 20.93 12.56
N TRP A 16 -6.92 19.77 12.99
CA TRP A 16 -6.37 19.57 14.33
C TRP A 16 -5.16 18.64 14.21
N GLY A 17 -4.15 18.86 15.05
CA GLY A 17 -2.98 18.01 15.09
C GLY A 17 -2.15 18.18 16.36
N GLU A 18 -1.81 17.06 17.01
CA GLU A 18 -0.97 17.00 18.20
C GLU A 18 -0.09 15.74 18.19
N ASP A 19 1.02 15.77 18.94
CA ASP A 19 1.92 14.61 19.04
C ASP A 19 1.44 13.56 20.05
N SER A 20 0.56 13.97 20.98
CA SER A 20 -0.17 13.11 21.89
C SER A 20 -1.51 12.65 21.30
N PRO A 21 -2.02 11.48 21.70
CA PRO A 21 -3.40 11.09 21.39
C PRO A 21 -4.39 12.14 21.90
N PRO A 22 -5.54 12.35 21.22
CA PRO A 22 -6.54 13.30 21.66
C PRO A 22 -7.15 12.90 23.01
N ASP A 23 -7.26 13.87 23.92
CA ASP A 23 -7.87 13.68 25.25
C ASP A 23 -9.35 13.26 25.17
N ASP A 24 -10.09 13.80 24.19
CA ASP A 24 -11.47 13.43 23.88
C ASP A 24 -11.62 13.07 22.40
N PRO A 25 -11.43 11.79 22.04
CA PRO A 25 -11.63 11.31 20.67
C PRO A 25 -13.07 11.54 20.16
N GLY A 26 -14.06 11.57 21.07
CA GLY A 26 -15.47 11.77 20.74
C GLY A 26 -15.76 13.17 20.20
N LYS A 27 -15.05 14.19 20.71
CA LYS A 27 -15.14 15.56 20.18
C LYS A 27 -14.72 15.64 18.72
N HIS A 28 -13.60 15.01 18.36
CA HIS A 28 -13.07 15.02 16.99
C HIS A 28 -13.92 14.16 16.05
N ARG A 29 -14.42 13.02 16.54
CA ARG A 29 -15.33 12.14 15.79
C ARG A 29 -16.55 12.88 15.23
N LYS A 30 -17.13 13.80 16.02
CA LYS A 30 -18.29 14.62 15.61
C LYS A 30 -18.03 15.49 14.37
N GLY A 31 -16.78 15.85 14.09
CA GLY A 31 -16.39 16.56 12.87
C GLY A 31 -16.00 15.62 11.72
N ILE A 32 -15.29 14.53 12.04
CA ILE A 32 -14.75 13.59 11.05
C ILE A 32 -15.84 12.75 10.40
N GLU A 33 -16.76 12.18 11.19
CA GLU A 33 -17.79 11.26 10.68
C GLU A 33 -18.74 11.92 9.66
N PRO A 34 -19.31 13.12 9.92
CA PRO A 34 -20.17 13.78 8.93
C PRO A 34 -19.42 14.14 7.66
N TRP A 35 -18.14 14.53 7.78
CA TRP A 35 -17.31 14.87 6.63
C TRP A 35 -17.05 13.63 5.75
N LEU A 36 -16.62 12.51 6.34
CA LEU A 36 -16.44 11.25 5.61
C LEU A 36 -17.76 10.77 4.99
N SER A 37 -18.87 10.86 5.74
CA SER A 37 -20.20 10.51 5.22
C SER A 37 -20.56 11.33 3.98
N ALA A 38 -20.29 12.64 3.99
CA ALA A 38 -20.51 13.50 2.84
C ALA A 38 -19.62 13.13 1.65
N VAL A 39 -18.34 12.82 1.89
CA VAL A 39 -17.40 12.36 0.85
C VAL A 39 -17.88 11.07 0.22
N PHE A 40 -18.30 10.09 1.03
CA PHE A 40 -18.79 8.81 0.54
C PHE A 40 -20.09 8.95 -0.27
N GLN A 41 -20.93 9.92 0.05
CA GLN A 41 -22.18 10.18 -0.70
C GLN A 41 -22.01 11.12 -1.91
N SER A 42 -20.79 11.60 -2.19
CA SER A 42 -20.50 12.40 -3.38
C SER A 42 -20.76 11.58 -4.66
N GLU A 43 -21.13 12.24 -5.77
CA GLU A 43 -21.50 11.53 -7.01
C GLU A 43 -20.30 10.83 -7.65
N HIS A 44 -19.21 11.56 -7.84
CA HIS A 44 -18.05 11.10 -8.60
C HIS A 44 -16.87 10.71 -7.69
N LEU A 45 -17.14 9.84 -6.72
CA LEU A 45 -16.08 9.29 -5.87
C LEU A 45 -15.30 8.19 -6.61
N SER A 46 -13.97 8.31 -6.60
CA SER A 46 -13.04 7.25 -7.00
C SER A 46 -12.03 7.01 -5.89
N LEU A 47 -11.61 5.77 -5.70
CA LEU A 47 -10.68 5.35 -4.65
C LEU A 47 -9.42 4.76 -5.27
N LEU A 48 -8.24 5.26 -4.88
CA LEU A 48 -6.95 4.67 -5.21
C LEU A 48 -6.36 4.03 -3.96
N LEU A 49 -6.14 2.71 -4.00
CA LEU A 49 -5.46 1.95 -2.95
C LEU A 49 -4.00 1.74 -3.33
N GLY A 50 -3.13 1.78 -2.33
CA GLY A 50 -1.74 1.36 -2.45
C GLY A 50 -1.34 0.43 -1.32
N ASN A 51 -0.05 0.11 -1.23
CA ASN A 51 0.48 -0.88 -0.28
C ASN A 51 0.15 -0.59 1.20
N GLY A 52 -0.12 0.68 1.56
CA GLY A 52 -0.57 1.04 2.91
C GLY A 52 -1.86 0.34 3.34
N PHE A 53 -2.74 0.00 2.39
CA PHE A 53 -3.94 -0.80 2.65
C PHE A 53 -3.55 -2.22 3.08
N THR A 54 -2.76 -2.92 2.28
CA THR A 54 -2.29 -4.29 2.57
C THR A 54 -1.49 -4.34 3.88
N SER A 55 -0.51 -3.44 4.04
CA SER A 55 0.33 -3.38 5.24
C SER A 55 -0.44 -3.02 6.50
N GLY A 56 -1.46 -2.17 6.41
CA GLY A 56 -2.30 -1.82 7.55
C GLY A 56 -3.10 -3.01 8.07
N ILE A 57 -3.69 -3.79 7.17
CA ILE A 57 -4.41 -5.02 7.53
C ILE A 57 -3.42 -6.08 8.03
N ALA A 58 -2.26 -6.23 7.39
CA ALA A 58 -1.21 -7.14 7.86
C ALA A 58 -0.75 -6.83 9.28
N ALA A 59 -0.47 -5.56 9.58
CA ALA A 59 -0.12 -5.13 10.93
C ALA A 59 -1.22 -5.46 11.94
N LYS A 60 -2.49 -5.27 11.58
CA LYS A 60 -3.62 -5.59 12.46
C LYS A 60 -3.81 -7.09 12.68
N ALA A 61 -3.51 -7.89 11.67
CA ALA A 61 -3.57 -9.35 11.70
C ALA A 61 -2.33 -10.00 12.33
N GLY A 62 -1.32 -9.20 12.71
CA GLY A 62 -0.03 -9.72 13.20
C GLY A 62 0.80 -10.42 12.10
N ALA A 63 0.55 -10.12 10.83
CA ALA A 63 1.32 -10.61 9.70
C ALA A 63 2.44 -9.63 9.33
N ALA A 64 3.60 -10.18 8.94
CA ALA A 64 4.65 -9.39 8.32
C ALA A 64 4.20 -8.89 6.93
N SER A 65 4.64 -7.69 6.55
CA SER A 65 4.38 -7.15 5.21
C SER A 65 5.64 -6.62 4.55
N ALA A 66 5.66 -6.70 3.22
CA ALA A 66 6.70 -6.15 2.39
C ALA A 66 6.79 -4.64 2.64
N SER A 67 8.02 -4.18 2.79
CA SER A 67 8.33 -2.78 3.04
C SER A 67 9.21 -2.23 1.93
N MET A 68 9.21 -0.92 1.76
CA MET A 68 10.12 -0.22 0.85
C MET A 68 11.49 0.06 1.50
N MET A 69 11.89 -0.78 2.45
CA MET A 69 13.18 -0.68 3.13
C MET A 69 14.32 -0.92 2.15
N ARG A 70 15.48 -0.32 2.44
CA ARG A 70 16.66 -0.42 1.59
C ARG A 70 17.10 -1.86 1.41
N TYR A 71 17.63 -2.15 0.23
CA TYR A 71 18.35 -3.36 -0.10
C TYR A 71 19.85 -3.12 0.07
N ASP A 72 20.53 -4.07 0.70
CA ASP A 72 21.97 -4.00 0.95
C ASP A 72 22.74 -4.61 -0.23
N PHE A 73 22.98 -3.82 -1.28
CA PHE A 73 23.86 -4.23 -2.37
C PHE A 73 25.27 -4.51 -1.85
N LYS A 74 25.93 -5.50 -2.44
CA LYS A 74 27.26 -6.02 -2.12
C LYS A 74 28.28 -5.60 -3.16
N THR A 75 27.86 -5.03 -4.29
CA THR A 75 28.78 -4.54 -5.33
C THR A 75 29.55 -3.29 -4.90
N GLU A 76 30.78 -3.16 -5.42
CA GLU A 76 31.83 -2.19 -5.04
C GLU A 76 31.53 -0.68 -5.27
N LEU A 77 30.31 -0.30 -5.66
CA LEU A 77 29.86 1.10 -5.73
C LEU A 77 28.59 1.37 -4.90
N PHE A 78 28.18 0.42 -4.05
CA PHE A 78 26.97 0.54 -3.22
C PHE A 78 26.90 1.87 -2.47
N GLU A 79 27.95 2.26 -1.75
CA GLU A 79 27.94 3.49 -0.94
C GLU A 79 27.71 4.74 -1.80
N LYS A 80 28.37 4.84 -2.96
CA LYS A 80 28.20 5.98 -3.88
C LYS A 80 26.79 6.01 -4.48
N MET A 81 26.27 4.83 -4.85
CA MET A 81 24.92 4.66 -5.38
C MET A 81 23.89 5.09 -4.32
N ASN A 82 24.04 4.62 -3.08
CA ASN A 82 23.13 4.88 -1.98
C ASN A 82 23.17 6.34 -1.52
N GLU A 83 24.35 6.96 -1.49
CA GLU A 83 24.50 8.40 -1.22
C GLU A 83 23.79 9.24 -2.30
N HIS A 84 23.93 8.86 -3.58
CA HIS A 84 23.25 9.55 -4.67
C HIS A 84 21.72 9.36 -4.59
N ALA A 85 21.25 8.15 -4.25
CA ALA A 85 19.84 7.88 -4.00
C ALA A 85 19.29 8.77 -2.89
N LYS A 86 20.01 8.88 -1.75
CA LYS A 86 19.65 9.75 -0.63
C LYS A 86 19.54 11.22 -1.05
N LYS A 87 20.58 11.76 -1.71
CA LYS A 87 20.57 13.15 -2.21
C LYS A 87 19.39 13.41 -3.16
N SER A 88 19.08 12.43 -4.01
CA SER A 88 17.96 12.52 -4.94
C SER A 88 16.60 12.49 -4.22
N ALA A 89 16.44 11.64 -3.20
CA ALA A 89 15.21 11.54 -2.40
C ALA A 89 14.93 12.85 -1.64
N VAL A 90 15.97 13.41 -0.99
CA VAL A 90 15.89 14.69 -0.28
C VAL A 90 15.51 15.82 -1.23
N ARG A 91 16.17 15.91 -2.40
CA ARG A 91 15.86 16.92 -3.41
C ARG A 91 14.42 16.83 -3.94
N ALA A 92 13.88 15.62 -4.02
CA ALA A 92 12.50 15.37 -4.45
C ALA A 92 11.48 15.55 -3.32
N GLY A 93 11.91 15.82 -2.08
CA GLY A 93 11.03 15.96 -0.92
C GLY A 93 10.39 14.64 -0.47
N ARG A 94 10.99 13.48 -0.80
CA ARG A 94 10.47 12.15 -0.46
C ARG A 94 10.86 11.65 0.94
N GLY A 95 11.80 12.33 1.60
CA GLY A 95 12.30 11.98 2.92
C GLY A 95 13.79 12.25 3.06
N GLU A 96 14.31 12.03 4.27
CA GLU A 96 15.74 12.22 4.59
C GLU A 96 16.61 11.04 4.13
N GLU A 97 16.03 9.86 4.00
CA GLU A 97 16.70 8.63 3.56
C GLU A 97 16.09 8.12 2.25
N ALA A 98 16.89 7.41 1.45
CA ALA A 98 16.40 6.72 0.25
C ALA A 98 15.65 5.44 0.62
N ASN A 99 14.55 5.17 -0.09
CA ASN A 99 13.85 3.90 -0.03
C ASN A 99 14.34 2.93 -1.13
N PHE A 100 13.76 1.73 -1.18
CA PHE A 100 14.07 0.74 -2.20
C PHE A 100 13.90 1.26 -3.64
N GLU A 101 12.82 1.98 -3.93
CA GLU A 101 12.54 2.54 -5.26
C GLU A 101 13.63 3.53 -5.70
N ASP A 102 14.06 4.40 -4.78
CA ASP A 102 15.15 5.33 -5.02
C ASP A 102 16.46 4.60 -5.31
N GLN A 103 16.77 3.53 -4.58
CA GLN A 103 17.95 2.70 -4.83
C GLN A 103 17.88 2.03 -6.20
N ILE A 104 16.76 1.39 -6.55
CA ILE A 104 16.60 0.71 -7.86
C ILE A 104 16.71 1.71 -9.01
N ARG A 105 16.11 2.89 -8.88
CA ARG A 105 16.21 3.94 -9.91
C ARG A 105 17.65 4.39 -10.12
N VAL A 106 18.41 4.64 -9.05
CA VAL A 106 19.81 5.08 -9.16
C VAL A 106 20.71 3.92 -9.61
N ALA A 107 20.47 2.70 -9.15
CA ALA A 107 21.19 1.51 -9.61
C ALA A 107 21.02 1.29 -11.11
N ASN A 108 19.82 1.48 -11.66
CA ASN A 108 19.58 1.43 -13.11
C ASN A 108 20.31 2.55 -13.88
N GLN A 109 20.38 3.76 -13.32
CA GLN A 109 21.16 4.86 -13.91
C GLN A 109 22.66 4.56 -13.90
N LEU A 110 23.17 3.98 -12.80
CA LEU A 110 24.55 3.54 -12.70
C LEU A 110 24.86 2.44 -13.71
N LEU A 111 23.99 1.42 -13.82
CA LEU A 111 24.13 0.34 -14.80
C LEU A 111 24.20 0.88 -16.24
N ALA A 112 23.32 1.83 -16.59
CA ALA A 112 23.36 2.49 -17.89
C ALA A 112 24.68 3.22 -18.13
N GLY A 113 25.21 3.90 -17.12
CA GLY A 113 26.52 4.57 -17.18
C GLY A 113 27.68 3.59 -17.38
N LEU A 114 27.71 2.48 -16.62
CA LEU A 114 28.73 1.43 -16.74
C LEU A 114 28.72 0.80 -18.14
N LYS A 115 27.52 0.56 -18.68
CA LYS A 115 27.34 0.05 -20.04
C LYS A 115 27.89 0.98 -21.11
N ILE A 116 27.71 2.29 -20.97
CA ILE A 116 28.21 3.28 -21.93
C ILE A 116 29.74 3.29 -21.97
N ILE A 117 30.40 3.14 -20.82
CA ILE A 117 31.86 3.20 -20.73
C ILE A 117 32.55 1.82 -20.92
N GLY A 118 31.77 0.74 -21.09
CA GLY A 118 32.30 -0.62 -21.24
C GLY A 118 32.96 -1.16 -19.97
N ASP A 119 32.43 -0.83 -18.80
CA ASP A 119 33.01 -1.22 -17.51
C ASP A 119 32.70 -2.70 -17.20
N SER A 120 33.70 -3.46 -16.74
CA SER A 120 33.55 -4.88 -16.39
C SER A 120 32.54 -5.13 -15.24
N ARG A 121 32.17 -4.10 -14.49
CA ARG A 121 31.17 -4.18 -13.41
C ARG A 121 29.73 -4.25 -13.91
N GLU A 122 29.47 -4.03 -15.21
CA GLU A 122 28.11 -4.05 -15.78
C GLU A 122 27.34 -5.32 -15.38
N ASP A 123 27.92 -6.49 -15.62
CA ASP A 123 27.25 -7.78 -15.37
C ASP A 123 26.95 -8.01 -13.88
N ALA A 124 27.87 -7.60 -13.01
CA ALA A 124 27.69 -7.70 -11.56
C ALA A 124 26.52 -6.83 -11.08
N TRP A 125 26.46 -5.57 -11.54
CA TRP A 125 25.37 -4.65 -11.20
C TRP A 125 24.04 -5.11 -11.76
N LYS A 126 24.00 -5.59 -13.00
CA LYS A 126 22.78 -6.11 -13.61
C LYS A 126 22.23 -7.28 -12.79
N LYS A 127 23.08 -8.26 -12.48
CA LYS A 127 22.71 -9.43 -11.69
C LYS A 127 22.19 -9.03 -10.31
N GLU A 128 22.87 -8.11 -9.63
CA GLU A 128 22.46 -7.72 -8.29
C GLU A 128 21.14 -6.93 -8.26
N ILE A 129 20.87 -6.10 -9.29
CA ILE A 129 19.56 -5.44 -9.45
C ILE A 129 18.45 -6.50 -9.65
N GLU A 130 18.69 -7.53 -10.47
CA GLU A 130 17.75 -8.63 -10.68
C GLU A 130 17.49 -9.41 -9.37
N GLU A 131 18.54 -9.69 -8.58
CA GLU A 131 18.44 -10.33 -7.27
C GLU A 131 17.65 -9.47 -6.27
N ALA A 132 17.90 -8.16 -6.23
CA ALA A 132 17.17 -7.22 -5.38
C ALA A 132 15.68 -7.18 -5.72
N LEU A 133 15.33 -7.11 -7.01
CA LEU A 133 13.94 -7.16 -7.48
C LEU A 133 13.28 -8.50 -7.18
N LEU A 134 13.99 -9.61 -7.36
CA LEU A 134 13.48 -10.94 -7.04
C LEU A 134 13.23 -11.12 -5.55
N ALA A 135 14.13 -10.63 -4.70
CA ALA A 135 13.94 -10.63 -3.25
C ALA A 135 12.70 -9.81 -2.85
N PHE A 136 12.52 -8.62 -3.45
CA PHE A 136 11.34 -7.80 -3.23
C PHE A 136 10.05 -8.51 -3.66
N LEU A 137 10.01 -9.11 -4.86
CA LEU A 137 8.86 -9.90 -5.34
C LEU A 137 8.52 -11.06 -4.39
N ARG A 138 9.53 -11.78 -3.89
CA ARG A 138 9.33 -12.85 -2.91
C ARG A 138 8.71 -12.33 -1.61
N SER A 139 9.15 -11.16 -1.13
CA SER A 139 8.59 -10.55 0.08
C SER A 139 7.10 -10.17 -0.08
N ILE A 140 6.68 -9.73 -1.28
CA ILE A 140 5.27 -9.46 -1.58
C ILE A 140 4.45 -10.76 -1.52
N LEU A 141 4.93 -11.82 -2.17
CA LEU A 141 4.24 -13.12 -2.14
C LEU A 141 4.15 -13.69 -0.73
N GLU A 142 5.20 -13.53 0.07
CA GLU A 142 5.21 -13.93 1.48
C GLU A 142 4.21 -13.11 2.30
N THR A 143 4.07 -11.81 2.04
CA THR A 143 3.06 -10.95 2.68
C THR A 143 1.65 -11.48 2.43
N GLU A 144 1.32 -11.76 1.17
CA GLU A 144 -0.01 -12.28 0.81
C GLU A 144 -0.30 -13.62 1.49
N ARG A 145 0.67 -14.55 1.49
CA ARG A 145 0.53 -15.87 2.12
C ARG A 145 0.35 -15.76 3.63
N ASN A 146 1.21 -14.97 4.28
CA ASN A 146 1.18 -14.79 5.73
C ASN A 146 -0.11 -14.11 6.15
N LEU A 147 -0.54 -13.09 5.40
CA LEU A 147 -1.80 -12.41 5.66
C LEU A 147 -2.99 -13.35 5.50
N LEU A 148 -3.04 -14.13 4.42
CA LEU A 148 -4.13 -15.09 4.20
C LEU A 148 -4.19 -16.12 5.33
N ASN A 149 -3.04 -16.69 5.73
CA ASN A 149 -2.97 -17.63 6.84
C ASN A 149 -3.49 -16.99 8.12
N LYS A 150 -3.06 -15.75 8.43
CA LYS A 150 -3.52 -15.03 9.62
C LYS A 150 -5.01 -14.73 9.61
N LEU A 151 -5.58 -14.35 8.47
CA LEU A 151 -7.02 -14.09 8.33
C LEU A 151 -7.88 -15.38 8.40
N GLN A 152 -7.28 -16.56 8.26
CA GLN A 152 -7.94 -17.85 8.39
C GLN A 152 -7.77 -18.49 9.76
N GLU A 153 -6.89 -17.94 10.61
CA GLU A 153 -6.75 -18.39 12.00
C GLU A 153 -8.00 -18.05 12.81
N ASN A 154 -8.33 -18.92 13.77
CA ASN A 154 -9.39 -18.67 14.75
C ASN A 154 -8.82 -17.88 15.94
N SER A 155 -8.49 -16.61 15.69
CA SER A 155 -7.89 -15.70 16.67
C SER A 155 -8.64 -14.37 16.72
N GLN A 156 -8.55 -13.66 17.85
CA GLN A 156 -9.18 -12.35 18.01
C GLN A 156 -8.61 -11.32 17.02
N GLU A 157 -7.33 -11.41 16.71
CA GLU A 157 -6.63 -10.57 15.74
C GLU A 157 -7.16 -10.79 14.32
N SER A 158 -7.38 -12.05 13.94
CA SER A 158 -7.98 -12.44 12.66
C SER A 158 -9.39 -11.84 12.51
N GLU A 159 -10.26 -12.07 13.49
CA GLU A 159 -11.63 -11.53 13.50
C GLU A 159 -11.63 -10.00 13.42
N THR A 160 -10.80 -9.34 14.21
CA THR A 160 -10.73 -7.87 14.24
C THR A 160 -10.24 -7.33 12.90
N SER A 161 -9.24 -7.96 12.29
CA SER A 161 -8.69 -7.56 10.99
C SER A 161 -9.68 -7.77 9.86
N GLY A 162 -10.36 -8.92 9.85
CA GLY A 162 -11.45 -9.21 8.90
C GLY A 162 -12.61 -8.22 9.04
N ASN A 163 -13.02 -7.89 10.27
CA ASN A 163 -14.07 -6.92 10.53
C ASN A 163 -13.69 -5.51 10.06
N ILE A 164 -12.45 -5.08 10.29
CA ILE A 164 -11.95 -3.78 9.79
C ILE A 164 -11.97 -3.76 8.25
N LEU A 165 -11.49 -4.83 7.63
CA LEU A 165 -11.44 -4.98 6.17
C LEU A 165 -12.83 -4.92 5.53
N VAL A 166 -13.80 -5.66 6.10
CA VAL A 166 -15.20 -5.64 5.65
C VAL A 166 -15.84 -4.27 5.91
N SER A 167 -15.64 -3.69 7.09
CA SER A 167 -16.21 -2.37 7.43
C SER A 167 -15.70 -1.27 6.52
N PHE A 168 -14.41 -1.31 6.18
CA PHE A 168 -13.81 -0.40 5.20
C PHE A 168 -14.53 -0.50 3.86
N LEU A 169 -14.70 -1.71 3.32
CA LEU A 169 -15.40 -1.90 2.04
C LEU A 169 -16.86 -1.46 2.07
N LEU A 170 -17.58 -1.83 3.13
CA LEU A 170 -19.00 -1.49 3.27
C LEU A 170 -19.23 0.02 3.41
N SER A 171 -18.25 0.75 3.95
CA SER A 171 -18.30 2.21 4.00
C SER A 171 -18.42 2.84 2.61
N PHE A 172 -17.87 2.19 1.58
CA PHE A 172 -18.00 2.63 0.18
C PHE A 172 -19.12 1.94 -0.58
N ALA A 173 -19.45 0.68 -0.24
CA ALA A 173 -20.49 -0.08 -0.92
C ALA A 173 -21.91 0.34 -0.51
N SER A 174 -22.09 0.96 0.66
CA SER A 174 -23.39 1.41 1.21
C SER A 174 -23.92 2.72 0.62
N ARG A 175 -23.47 3.11 -0.58
CA ARG A 175 -23.94 4.31 -1.28
C ARG A 175 -25.34 4.09 -1.84
N ALA A 176 -26.12 5.17 -1.95
CA ALA A 176 -27.48 5.09 -2.50
C ALA A 176 -27.46 4.51 -3.93
N ALA A 177 -28.44 3.68 -4.28
CA ALA A 177 -28.48 2.97 -5.57
C ALA A 177 -28.59 3.90 -6.80
N SER A 178 -28.99 5.15 -6.59
CA SER A 178 -29.02 6.20 -7.62
C SER A 178 -27.65 6.81 -7.92
N ARG A 179 -26.62 6.53 -7.12
CA ARG A 179 -25.26 7.02 -7.33
C ARG A 179 -24.47 6.10 -8.26
N ASP A 180 -23.47 6.68 -8.92
CA ASP A 180 -22.51 5.92 -9.71
C ASP A 180 -21.81 4.87 -8.86
N ARG A 181 -21.39 3.76 -9.48
CA ARG A 181 -20.60 2.74 -8.80
C ARG A 181 -19.23 3.32 -8.42
N LEU A 182 -18.65 2.89 -7.29
CA LEU A 182 -17.31 3.30 -6.91
C LEU A 182 -16.30 2.76 -7.92
N ASN A 183 -15.48 3.63 -8.50
CA ASN A 183 -14.29 3.20 -9.23
C ASN A 183 -13.15 2.97 -8.21
N LEU A 184 -12.65 1.74 -8.16
CA LEU A 184 -11.54 1.36 -7.28
C LEU A 184 -10.31 1.02 -8.13
N PHE A 185 -9.23 1.74 -7.90
CA PHE A 185 -7.94 1.56 -8.54
C PHE A 185 -6.94 1.06 -7.50
N THR A 186 -5.97 0.25 -7.92
CA THR A 186 -4.87 -0.18 -7.04
C THR A 186 -3.53 0.10 -7.72
N THR A 187 -2.53 0.55 -6.95
CA THR A 187 -1.16 0.77 -7.48
C THR A 187 -0.33 -0.51 -7.50
N ASN A 188 -0.78 -1.57 -6.81
CA ASN A 188 0.00 -2.78 -6.52
C ASN A 188 -0.73 -4.09 -6.86
N TYR A 189 -1.80 -4.06 -7.68
CA TYR A 189 -2.59 -5.25 -8.03
C TYR A 189 -2.99 -6.06 -6.77
N ASP A 190 -3.61 -5.37 -5.81
CA ASP A 190 -3.84 -5.95 -4.49
C ASP A 190 -4.96 -7.01 -4.51
N ARG A 191 -4.61 -8.29 -4.44
CA ARG A 191 -5.56 -9.40 -4.38
C ARG A 191 -6.31 -9.47 -3.04
N LEU A 192 -5.87 -8.75 -2.00
CA LEU A 192 -6.58 -8.64 -0.72
C LEU A 192 -7.94 -7.97 -0.89
N ILE A 193 -8.06 -6.98 -1.77
CA ILE A 193 -9.33 -6.28 -1.98
C ILE A 193 -10.41 -7.21 -2.56
N GLU A 194 -10.01 -8.13 -3.44
CA GLU A 194 -10.94 -9.09 -4.04
C GLU A 194 -11.38 -10.14 -3.02
N TYR A 195 -10.42 -10.65 -2.23
CA TYR A 195 -10.71 -11.52 -1.10
C TYR A 195 -11.70 -10.87 -0.14
N ALA A 196 -11.44 -9.62 0.25
CA ALA A 196 -12.30 -8.84 1.12
C ALA A 196 -13.71 -8.65 0.54
N CYS A 197 -13.80 -8.31 -0.75
CA CYS A 197 -15.09 -8.16 -1.44
C CYS A 197 -15.87 -9.48 -1.47
N ASP A 198 -15.20 -10.60 -1.71
CA ASP A 198 -15.85 -11.91 -1.70
C ASP A 198 -16.38 -12.27 -0.31
N HIS A 199 -15.62 -11.96 0.76
CA HIS A 199 -16.06 -12.14 2.14
C HIS A 199 -17.18 -11.18 2.56
N ALA A 200 -17.17 -9.94 2.06
CA ALA A 200 -18.20 -8.94 2.32
C ALA A 200 -19.47 -9.12 1.47
N GLY A 201 -19.48 -10.07 0.53
CA GLY A 201 -20.58 -10.23 -0.43
C GLY A 201 -20.67 -9.10 -1.47
N VAL A 202 -19.61 -8.30 -1.62
CA VAL A 202 -19.54 -7.18 -2.57
C VAL A 202 -19.10 -7.70 -3.94
N ARG A 203 -19.88 -7.40 -4.98
CA ARG A 203 -19.59 -7.84 -6.34
C ARG A 203 -18.74 -6.82 -7.10
N VAL A 204 -17.48 -7.17 -7.36
CA VAL A 204 -16.58 -6.46 -8.28
C VAL A 204 -16.91 -6.87 -9.73
N ILE A 205 -16.97 -5.90 -10.65
CA ILE A 205 -17.33 -6.10 -12.07
C ILE A 205 -16.08 -6.40 -12.91
N ASP A 206 -15.02 -5.62 -12.72
CA ASP A 206 -13.75 -5.77 -13.44
C ASP A 206 -12.70 -6.27 -12.45
N ARG A 207 -12.53 -7.60 -12.40
CA ARG A 207 -11.61 -8.29 -11.49
C ARG A 207 -10.26 -8.50 -12.14
N PHE A 208 -9.22 -8.51 -11.33
CA PHE A 208 -7.91 -8.95 -11.73
C PHE A 208 -7.91 -10.43 -12.16
N VAL A 209 -6.93 -10.80 -12.98
CA VAL A 209 -6.67 -12.20 -13.30
C VAL A 209 -5.93 -12.84 -12.13
N GLY A 210 -6.64 -13.64 -11.33
CA GLY A 210 -6.11 -14.38 -10.18
C GLY A 210 -6.59 -13.81 -8.84
N ALA A 211 -6.83 -14.68 -7.85
CA ALA A 211 -7.38 -14.33 -6.54
C ALA A 211 -6.53 -14.94 -5.40
N LEU A 212 -6.53 -14.32 -4.22
CA LEU A 212 -5.91 -14.93 -3.02
C LEU A 212 -6.53 -16.29 -2.69
N VAL A 213 -7.85 -16.40 -2.88
CA VAL A 213 -8.60 -17.65 -2.78
C VAL A 213 -9.46 -17.78 -4.04
N PRO A 214 -9.09 -18.64 -5.01
CA PRO A 214 -9.90 -18.83 -6.21
C PRO A 214 -11.22 -19.53 -5.85
N VAL A 215 -12.34 -18.83 -6.04
CA VAL A 215 -13.69 -19.39 -5.87
C VAL A 215 -14.35 -19.52 -7.23
N PHE A 216 -14.81 -20.73 -7.58
CA PHE A 216 -15.58 -20.92 -8.79
C PHE A 216 -16.97 -20.27 -8.64
N ARG A 217 -17.27 -19.28 -9.50
CA ARG A 217 -18.61 -18.69 -9.60
C ARG A 217 -19.15 -18.89 -11.01
N SER A 218 -20.24 -19.63 -11.13
CA SER A 218 -20.84 -20.05 -12.40
C SER A 218 -21.59 -18.94 -13.15
N SER A 219 -21.74 -17.74 -12.57
CA SER A 219 -22.51 -16.65 -13.17
C SER A 219 -21.63 -15.48 -13.64
N ARG A 220 -21.28 -15.50 -14.93
CA ARG A 220 -20.97 -14.27 -15.68
C ARG A 220 -22.30 -13.61 -16.04
N VAL A 221 -22.79 -12.72 -15.17
CA VAL A 221 -23.83 -11.78 -15.59
C VAL A 221 -23.08 -10.56 -16.14
N ASN A 222 -23.11 -10.43 -17.47
CA ASN A 222 -22.67 -9.25 -18.22
C ASN A 222 -23.52 -8.03 -17.84
#